data_AF-A0A945BEZ4-F1
#
_entry.id   AF-A0A945BEZ4-F1
#
_cell.length_a   1.000
_cell.length_b   1.000
_cell.length_c   1.000
_cell.angle_alpha   90.00
_cell.angle_beta   90.00
_cell.angle_gamma   90.00
#
_symmetry.space_group_name_H-M   'P 1'
#
loop_
_entity.id
_entity.type
_entity.pdbx_description
1 polymer ?
#
loop_
_entity_poly.entity_id
_entity_poly.type
_entity_poly.pdbx_seq_one_letter_code
_entity_poly.pdbx_strand_id
1 'polypeptide(L)'
;VLVDHTTTSAKLAHQLAAEAKKYKVGFVDAPVSGGQQGAENGQLTVMCGGQESDFLRVIEAINSYAKAVNLMGPAGSGQLCKMVNQICIAGLVQGLAEGLNFAERAGLNAHQVVEVISKGAAQSWQMDNRYQTMLADEYEHGFAVEWMRKDLSFALEEAERNGSSLPVTQMVDQFYSEVQKLGGNRWDTSSLLARLKS
;
A
#
# COMPACT_ATOMS: atom_id res chain seq x y z
N VAL A 1 -21.62 -13.03 7.28
CA VAL A 1 -21.14 -11.84 6.54
C VAL A 1 -19.94 -12.31 5.73
N LEU A 2 -19.89 -12.06 4.43
CA LEU A 2 -18.70 -12.29 3.62
C LEU A 2 -17.74 -11.12 3.82
N VAL A 3 -16.51 -11.40 4.25
CA VAL A 3 -15.45 -10.39 4.42
C VAL A 3 -14.38 -10.65 3.36
N ASP A 4 -14.15 -9.67 2.48
CA ASP A 4 -13.15 -9.76 1.42
C ASP A 4 -11.95 -8.87 1.73
N HIS A 5 -10.81 -9.47 2.04
CA HIS A 5 -9.55 -8.75 2.32
C HIS A 5 -8.71 -8.45 1.07
N THR A 6 -9.17 -8.88 -0.11
CA THR A 6 -8.43 -8.68 -1.36
C THR A 6 -8.37 -7.19 -1.70
N THR A 7 -7.20 -6.70 -2.11
CA THR A 7 -7.13 -5.36 -2.73
C THR A 7 -7.55 -5.44 -4.20
N THR A 8 -8.64 -4.75 -4.54
CA THR A 8 -9.30 -4.76 -5.84
C THR A 8 -10.03 -3.43 -6.11
N SER A 9 -10.72 -3.31 -7.24
CA SER A 9 -11.49 -2.10 -7.57
C SER A 9 -12.71 -1.91 -6.66
N ALA A 10 -13.06 -0.65 -6.35
CA ALA A 10 -14.29 -0.32 -5.63
C ALA A 10 -15.55 -0.79 -6.38
N LYS A 11 -15.50 -0.79 -7.72
CA LYS A 11 -16.57 -1.32 -8.58
C LYS A 11 -16.86 -2.79 -8.28
N LEU A 12 -15.83 -3.63 -8.13
CA LEU A 12 -16.04 -5.04 -7.80
C LEU A 12 -16.66 -5.21 -6.42
N ALA A 13 -16.20 -4.44 -5.42
CA ALA A 13 -16.79 -4.45 -4.09
C ALA A 13 -18.29 -4.09 -4.11
N HIS A 14 -18.68 -3.07 -4.88
CA HIS A 14 -20.10 -2.73 -5.08
C HIS A 14 -20.90 -3.89 -5.71
N GLN A 15 -20.34 -4.56 -6.72
CA GLN A 15 -20.99 -5.69 -7.39
C GLN A 15 -21.16 -6.89 -6.46
N LEU A 16 -20.12 -7.22 -5.68
CA LEU A 16 -20.18 -8.31 -4.70
C LEU A 16 -21.18 -8.02 -3.58
N ALA A 17 -21.21 -6.79 -3.07
CA ALA A 17 -22.21 -6.39 -2.08
C ALA A 17 -23.65 -6.52 -2.60
N ALA A 18 -23.89 -6.08 -3.84
CA ALA A 18 -25.19 -6.19 -4.49
C ALA A 18 -25.60 -7.66 -4.71
N GLU A 19 -24.67 -8.52 -5.09
CA GLU A 19 -24.91 -9.95 -5.30
C GLU A 19 -25.18 -10.67 -3.97
N ALA A 20 -24.34 -10.45 -2.95
CA ALA A 20 -24.51 -11.04 -1.62
C ALA A 20 -25.88 -10.70 -1.02
N LYS A 21 -26.36 -9.45 -1.24
CA LYS A 21 -27.68 -9.01 -0.79
C LYS A 21 -28.84 -9.84 -1.37
N LYS A 22 -28.74 -10.31 -2.62
CA LYS A 22 -29.77 -11.18 -3.24
C LYS A 22 -29.95 -12.49 -2.47
N TYR A 23 -28.88 -12.98 -1.86
CA TYR A 23 -28.87 -14.19 -1.03
C TYR A 23 -29.04 -13.89 0.46
N LYS A 24 -29.38 -12.64 0.85
CA LYS A 24 -29.49 -12.19 2.25
C LYS A 24 -28.19 -12.39 3.04
N VAL A 25 -27.04 -12.33 2.37
CA VAL A 25 -25.71 -12.39 2.98
C VAL A 25 -25.16 -10.95 3.08
N GLY A 26 -24.73 -10.55 4.28
CA GLY A 26 -24.03 -9.27 4.48
C GLY A 26 -22.63 -9.29 3.89
N PHE A 27 -22.11 -8.13 3.50
CA PHE A 27 -20.82 -8.02 2.81
C PHE A 27 -19.98 -6.86 3.37
N VAL A 28 -18.68 -7.10 3.54
CA VAL A 28 -17.68 -6.10 3.92
C VAL A 28 -16.44 -6.28 3.04
N ASP A 29 -16.09 -5.26 2.24
CA ASP A 29 -14.73 -5.17 1.68
C ASP A 29 -13.79 -4.62 2.76
N ALA A 30 -12.75 -5.38 3.09
CA ALA A 30 -11.87 -5.12 4.22
C ALA A 30 -10.39 -5.23 3.82
N PRO A 31 -9.90 -4.54 2.77
CA PRO A 31 -8.49 -4.61 2.39
C PRO A 31 -7.57 -4.21 3.55
N VAL A 32 -6.36 -4.78 3.54
CA VAL A 32 -5.41 -4.68 4.65
C VAL A 32 -4.13 -3.92 4.29
N SER A 33 -3.48 -3.35 5.29
CA SER A 33 -2.13 -2.76 5.21
C SER A 33 -1.26 -3.26 6.38
N GLY A 34 0.04 -3.41 6.16
CA GLY A 34 1.00 -3.94 7.16
C GLY A 34 1.92 -5.06 6.67
N GLY A 35 1.67 -5.60 5.47
CA GLY A 35 2.49 -6.65 4.86
C GLY A 35 2.49 -7.96 5.65
N GLN A 36 3.38 -8.88 5.27
CA GLN A 36 3.50 -10.20 5.91
C GLN A 36 3.78 -10.07 7.42
N GLN A 37 4.76 -9.26 7.81
CA GLN A 37 5.14 -9.06 9.20
C GLN A 37 3.97 -8.50 10.04
N GLY A 38 3.16 -7.60 9.47
CA GLY A 38 1.95 -7.11 10.12
C GLY A 38 0.92 -8.22 10.32
N ALA A 39 0.75 -9.12 9.36
CA ALA A 39 -0.17 -10.25 9.46
C ALA A 39 0.28 -11.26 10.53
N GLU A 40 1.56 -11.66 10.51
CA GLU A 40 2.13 -12.63 11.47
C GLU A 40 2.05 -12.13 12.91
N ASN A 41 2.23 -10.82 13.14
CA ASN A 41 2.21 -10.22 14.47
C ASN A 41 0.82 -9.70 14.90
N GLY A 42 -0.22 -9.91 14.09
CA GLY A 42 -1.56 -9.39 14.39
C GLY A 42 -1.62 -7.85 14.45
N GLN A 43 -0.80 -7.17 13.65
CA GLN A 43 -0.66 -5.72 13.63
C GLN A 43 -1.20 -5.07 12.35
N LEU A 44 -2.08 -5.76 11.61
CA LEU A 44 -2.65 -5.21 10.38
C LEU A 44 -3.50 -3.96 10.65
N THR A 45 -3.57 -3.08 9.65
CA THR A 45 -4.62 -2.07 9.54
C THR A 45 -5.66 -2.56 8.55
N VAL A 46 -6.94 -2.55 8.93
CA VAL A 46 -8.05 -3.06 8.11
C VAL A 46 -9.04 -1.94 7.83
N MET A 47 -9.29 -1.69 6.56
CA MET A 47 -10.12 -0.59 6.07
C MET A 47 -11.45 -1.15 5.59
N CYS A 48 -12.51 -1.05 6.39
CA CYS A 48 -13.78 -1.73 6.09
C CYS A 48 -14.75 -0.82 5.32
N GLY A 49 -15.35 -1.31 4.25
CA GLY A 49 -16.52 -0.75 3.58
C GLY A 49 -17.70 -1.70 3.69
N GLY A 50 -18.87 -1.22 4.12
CA GLY A 50 -20.04 -2.08 4.28
C GLY A 50 -21.18 -1.41 5.04
N GLN A 51 -22.24 -2.17 5.34
CA GLN A 51 -23.26 -1.71 6.28
C GLN A 51 -22.71 -1.75 7.71
N GLU A 52 -23.08 -0.78 8.55
CA GLU A 52 -22.64 -0.74 9.94
C GLU A 52 -23.02 -2.03 10.71
N SER A 53 -24.20 -2.57 10.46
CA SER A 53 -24.65 -3.83 11.06
C SER A 53 -23.87 -5.06 10.57
N ASP A 54 -23.31 -5.04 9.37
CA ASP A 54 -22.43 -6.09 8.87
C ASP A 54 -21.03 -5.98 9.50
N PHE A 55 -20.52 -4.74 9.59
CA PHE A 55 -19.24 -4.43 10.22
C PHE A 55 -19.20 -4.82 11.71
N LEU A 56 -20.23 -4.45 12.48
CA LEU A 56 -20.33 -4.80 13.90
C LEU A 56 -20.35 -6.32 14.14
N ARG A 57 -20.83 -7.11 13.17
CA ARG A 57 -20.83 -8.58 13.27
C ARG A 57 -19.47 -9.21 13.02
N VAL A 58 -18.53 -8.50 12.39
CA VAL A 58 -17.21 -9.04 12.01
C VAL A 58 -16.05 -8.41 12.76
N ILE A 59 -16.23 -7.23 13.35
CA ILE A 59 -15.16 -6.44 13.96
C ILE A 59 -14.37 -7.21 15.02
N GLU A 60 -15.03 -8.02 15.87
CA GLU A 60 -14.35 -8.81 16.90
C GLU A 60 -13.37 -9.83 16.30
N ALA A 61 -13.79 -10.53 15.24
CA ALA A 61 -12.93 -11.45 14.52
C ALA A 61 -11.76 -10.72 13.84
N ILE A 62 -12.01 -9.56 13.24
CA ILE A 62 -10.97 -8.75 12.59
C ILE A 62 -9.94 -8.26 13.61
N ASN A 63 -10.39 -7.81 14.79
CA ASN A 63 -9.51 -7.34 15.87
C ASN A 63 -8.54 -8.40 16.40
N SER A 64 -8.78 -9.69 16.13
CA SER A 64 -7.85 -10.76 16.55
C SER A 64 -6.51 -10.74 15.79
N TYR A 65 -6.44 -10.08 14.63
CA TYR A 65 -5.23 -10.00 13.80
C TYR A 65 -4.89 -8.56 13.34
N ALA A 66 -5.62 -7.57 13.85
CA ALA A 66 -5.48 -6.18 13.45
C ALA A 66 -5.24 -5.27 14.64
N LYS A 67 -4.33 -4.30 14.46
CA LYS A 67 -4.09 -3.22 15.43
C LYS A 67 -5.08 -2.07 15.27
N ALA A 68 -5.52 -1.83 14.03
CA ALA A 68 -6.43 -0.75 13.70
C ALA A 68 -7.48 -1.22 12.70
N VAL A 69 -8.75 -0.98 13.00
CA VAL A 69 -9.89 -1.37 12.18
C VAL A 69 -10.91 -0.25 12.22
N ASN A 70 -11.42 0.18 11.07
CA ASN A 70 -12.49 1.17 11.03
C ASN A 70 -13.43 0.98 9.84
N LEU A 71 -14.68 1.42 10.01
CA LEU A 71 -15.68 1.50 8.94
C LEU A 71 -15.53 2.84 8.21
N MET A 72 -15.18 2.76 6.93
CA MET A 72 -14.88 3.91 6.07
C MET A 72 -16.10 4.42 5.29
N GLY A 73 -17.24 3.72 5.39
CA GLY A 73 -18.46 4.02 4.67
C GLY A 73 -19.14 2.77 4.11
N PRO A 74 -20.03 2.90 3.12
CA PRO A 74 -20.67 1.76 2.47
C PRO A 74 -19.66 0.85 1.76
N ALA A 75 -20.14 -0.28 1.23
CA ALA A 75 -19.30 -1.16 0.43
C ALA A 75 -18.58 -0.37 -0.69
N GLY A 76 -17.32 -0.71 -0.97
CA GLY A 76 -16.43 0.02 -1.85
C GLY A 76 -15.55 1.06 -1.13
N SER A 77 -16.00 1.62 -0.01
CA SER A 77 -15.22 2.61 0.75
C SER A 77 -13.93 2.04 1.34
N GLY A 78 -13.88 0.74 1.65
CA GLY A 78 -12.66 0.07 2.10
C GLY A 78 -11.60 0.06 1.00
N GLN A 79 -11.98 -0.33 -0.22
CA GLN A 79 -11.11 -0.29 -1.39
C GLN A 79 -10.64 1.13 -1.73
N LEU A 80 -11.53 2.13 -1.70
CA LEU A 80 -11.15 3.54 -1.93
C LEU A 80 -10.14 4.02 -0.89
N CYS A 81 -10.35 3.69 0.39
CA CYS A 81 -9.39 4.00 1.45
C CYS A 81 -8.04 3.32 1.21
N LYS A 82 -8.05 2.05 0.78
CA LYS A 82 -6.82 1.33 0.41
C LYS A 82 -6.09 2.00 -0.74
N MET A 83 -6.77 2.47 -1.79
CA MET A 83 -6.14 3.20 -2.89
C MET A 83 -5.44 4.47 -2.39
N VAL A 84 -6.07 5.24 -1.50
CA VAL A 84 -5.43 6.41 -0.85
C VAL A 84 -4.14 6.00 -0.14
N ASN A 85 -4.16 4.91 0.62
CA ASN A 85 -2.96 4.39 1.28
C ASN A 85 -1.84 4.04 0.28
N GLN A 86 -2.16 3.36 -0.82
CA GLN A 86 -1.17 2.96 -1.82
C GLN A 86 -0.56 4.17 -2.57
N ILE A 87 -1.37 5.20 -2.87
CA ILE A 87 -0.91 6.47 -3.44
C ILE A 87 0.13 7.12 -2.52
N CYS A 88 -0.18 7.23 -1.22
CA CYS A 88 0.75 7.82 -0.24
C CYS A 88 2.04 7.01 -0.13
N ILE A 89 1.96 5.69 -0.04
CA ILE A 89 3.14 4.82 0.03
C ILE A 89 4.03 4.99 -1.21
N ALA A 90 3.45 4.99 -2.41
CA ALA A 90 4.21 5.11 -3.65
C ALA A 90 5.08 6.39 -3.68
N GLY A 91 4.50 7.54 -3.31
CA GLY A 91 5.24 8.80 -3.23
C GLY A 91 6.33 8.79 -2.16
N LEU A 92 6.03 8.26 -0.97
CA LEU A 92 6.99 8.20 0.14
C LEU A 92 8.21 7.33 -0.20
N VAL A 93 8.00 6.14 -0.78
CA VAL A 93 9.09 5.23 -1.14
C VAL A 93 9.94 5.81 -2.26
N GLN A 94 9.33 6.43 -3.28
CA GLN A 94 10.09 7.08 -4.35
C GLN A 94 10.94 8.24 -3.81
N GLY A 95 10.37 9.10 -2.95
CA GLY A 95 11.11 10.20 -2.33
C GLY A 95 12.29 9.71 -1.49
N LEU A 96 12.11 8.60 -0.76
CA LEU A 96 13.21 7.96 -0.03
C LEU A 96 14.29 7.44 -0.96
N ALA A 97 13.93 6.75 -2.04
CA ALA A 97 14.89 6.22 -3.02
C ALA A 97 15.74 7.33 -3.66
N GLU A 98 15.11 8.44 -4.08
CA GLU A 98 15.83 9.60 -4.61
C GLU A 98 16.74 10.25 -3.57
N GLY A 99 16.25 10.42 -2.35
CA GLY A 99 17.02 10.99 -1.24
C GLY A 99 18.28 10.18 -0.91
N LEU A 100 18.17 8.85 -0.87
CA LEU A 100 19.31 7.96 -0.62
C LEU A 100 20.33 8.03 -1.76
N ASN A 101 19.90 7.90 -3.01
CA ASN A 101 20.80 8.01 -4.17
C ASN A 101 21.46 9.40 -4.24
N PHE A 102 20.74 10.48 -3.93
CA PHE A 102 21.31 11.82 -3.86
C PHE A 102 22.39 11.92 -2.77
N ALA A 103 22.12 11.38 -1.58
CA ALA A 103 23.09 11.37 -0.48
C ALA A 103 24.39 10.66 -0.87
N GLU A 104 24.30 9.46 -1.48
CA GLU A 104 25.46 8.71 -1.97
C GLU A 104 26.24 9.50 -3.03
N ARG A 105 25.54 10.10 -4.02
CA ARG A 105 26.17 10.91 -5.07
C ARG A 105 26.78 12.22 -4.56
N ALA A 106 26.25 12.76 -3.47
CA ALA A 106 26.81 13.92 -2.79
C ALA A 106 28.01 13.58 -1.88
N GLY A 107 28.40 12.30 -1.79
CA GLY A 107 29.49 11.85 -0.92
C GLY A 107 29.13 11.79 0.56
N LEU A 108 27.83 11.80 0.89
CA LEU A 108 27.34 11.66 2.26
C LEU A 108 27.22 10.17 2.63
N ASN A 109 27.37 9.87 3.93
CA ASN A 109 27.00 8.57 4.44
C ASN A 109 25.46 8.49 4.54
N ALA A 110 24.83 7.73 3.64
CA ALA A 110 23.38 7.63 3.54
C ALA A 110 22.72 7.07 4.83
N HIS A 111 23.40 6.18 5.58
CA HIS A 111 22.89 5.72 6.87
C HIS A 111 22.83 6.87 7.89
N GLN A 112 23.91 7.65 8.02
CA GLN A 112 23.95 8.80 8.92
C GLN A 112 22.92 9.87 8.52
N VAL A 113 22.71 10.07 7.21
CA VAL A 113 21.66 10.98 6.73
C VAL A 113 20.30 10.55 7.24
N VAL A 114 19.92 9.27 7.08
CA VAL A 114 18.63 8.75 7.57
C VAL A 114 18.51 8.84 9.09
N GLU A 115 19.57 8.52 9.85
CA GLU A 115 19.57 8.64 11.31
C GLU A 115 19.21 10.05 11.78
N VAL A 116 19.69 11.09 11.08
CA VAL A 116 19.41 12.48 11.40
C VAL A 116 17.99 12.87 10.95
N ILE A 117 17.64 12.64 9.69
CA ILE A 117 16.39 13.18 9.13
C ILE A 117 15.14 12.39 9.57
N SER A 118 15.29 11.14 9.99
CA SER A 118 14.21 10.32 10.58
C SER A 118 13.67 10.87 11.89
N LYS A 119 14.33 11.87 12.49
CA LYS A 119 13.83 12.58 13.69
C LYS A 119 13.06 13.85 13.36
N GLY A 120 13.01 14.24 12.08
CA GLY A 120 12.38 15.47 11.61
C GLY A 120 11.13 15.23 10.77
N ALA A 121 10.67 16.28 10.11
CA ALA A 121 9.43 16.27 9.32
C ALA A 121 9.46 15.34 8.08
N ALA A 122 10.63 14.90 7.65
CA ALA A 122 10.80 13.96 6.53
C ALA A 122 10.52 12.49 6.92
N GLN A 123 10.37 12.21 8.22
CA GLN A 123 10.18 10.85 8.73
C GLN A 123 8.96 10.18 8.09
N SER A 124 9.12 8.89 7.79
CA SER A 124 8.01 8.01 7.41
C SER A 124 8.28 6.59 7.85
N TRP A 125 7.23 5.76 7.91
CA TRP A 125 7.40 4.33 8.20
C TRP A 125 8.35 3.66 7.20
N GLN A 126 8.29 4.04 5.93
CA GLN A 126 9.18 3.49 4.88
C GLN A 126 10.63 3.87 5.15
N MET A 127 10.89 5.12 5.56
CA MET A 127 12.22 5.57 5.94
C MET A 127 12.78 4.72 7.10
N ASP A 128 12.00 4.52 8.17
CA ASP A 128 12.48 3.80 9.34
C ASP A 128 12.69 2.29 9.08
N ASN A 129 11.92 1.70 8.16
CA ASN A 129 11.83 0.24 8.01
C ASN A 129 12.43 -0.30 6.69
N ARG A 130 12.85 0.55 5.76
CA ARG A 130 13.36 0.11 4.44
C ARG A 130 14.74 0.64 4.07
N TYR A 131 15.20 1.75 4.63
CA TYR A 131 16.45 2.35 4.17
C TYR A 131 17.67 1.41 4.28
N GLN A 132 17.73 0.57 5.32
CA GLN A 132 18.85 -0.37 5.51
C GLN A 132 18.90 -1.41 4.40
N THR A 133 17.76 -2.04 4.08
CA THR A 133 17.70 -3.05 3.02
C THR A 133 17.87 -2.44 1.64
N MET A 134 17.38 -1.21 1.43
CA MET A 134 17.65 -0.44 0.21
C MET A 134 19.15 -0.19 0.00
N LEU A 135 19.85 0.28 1.04
CA LEU A 135 21.28 0.56 0.95
C LEU A 135 22.12 -0.73 0.81
N ALA A 136 21.63 -1.86 1.32
CA ALA A 136 22.24 -3.18 1.17
C ALA A 136 21.90 -3.89 -0.16
N ASP A 137 21.06 -3.30 -1.01
CA ASP A 137 20.52 -3.93 -2.22
C ASP A 137 19.78 -5.26 -1.96
N GLU A 138 19.11 -5.35 -0.81
CA GLU A 138 18.30 -6.48 -0.40
C GLU A 138 16.81 -6.17 -0.61
N TYR A 139 16.17 -6.85 -1.56
CA TYR A 139 14.76 -6.57 -1.91
C TYR A 139 13.84 -7.80 -1.85
N GLU A 140 14.33 -8.98 -1.46
CA GLU A 140 13.51 -10.22 -1.40
C GLU A 140 12.67 -10.31 -0.12
N HIS A 141 11.84 -9.29 0.13
CA HIS A 141 10.99 -9.23 1.31
C HIS A 141 9.73 -8.39 1.06
N GLY A 142 8.83 -8.33 2.05
CA GLY A 142 7.76 -7.35 2.11
C GLY A 142 6.76 -7.40 0.93
N PHE A 143 6.46 -6.26 0.32
CA PHE A 143 5.35 -6.15 -0.65
C PHE A 143 5.88 -6.05 -2.09
N ALA A 144 5.53 -7.03 -2.92
CA ALA A 144 6.07 -7.16 -4.27
C ALA A 144 5.67 -6.01 -5.21
N VAL A 145 6.61 -5.58 -6.06
CA VAL A 145 6.39 -4.56 -7.10
C VAL A 145 5.21 -4.92 -8.00
N GLU A 146 5.06 -6.18 -8.42
CA GLU A 146 3.92 -6.58 -9.27
C GLU A 146 2.55 -6.32 -8.61
N TRP A 147 2.46 -6.52 -7.29
CA TRP A 147 1.23 -6.28 -6.54
C TRP A 147 0.99 -4.78 -6.35
N MET A 148 2.05 -4.01 -6.11
CA MET A 148 1.96 -2.56 -6.05
C MET A 148 1.48 -1.97 -7.37
N ARG A 149 2.01 -2.42 -8.52
CA ARG A 149 1.54 -1.98 -9.83
C ARG A 149 0.08 -2.31 -10.09
N LYS A 150 -0.36 -3.51 -9.70
CA LYS A 150 -1.79 -3.89 -9.75
C LYS A 150 -2.65 -3.00 -8.84
N ASP A 151 -2.17 -2.64 -7.65
CA ASP A 151 -2.90 -1.74 -6.75
C ASP A 151 -2.94 -0.29 -7.29
N LEU A 152 -1.83 0.20 -7.86
CA LEU A 152 -1.77 1.52 -8.49
C LEU A 152 -2.64 1.60 -9.74
N SER A 153 -2.77 0.52 -10.52
CA SER A 153 -3.68 0.50 -11.67
C SER A 153 -5.12 0.71 -11.24
N PHE A 154 -5.58 0.11 -10.13
CA PHE A 154 -6.91 0.39 -9.60
C PHE A 154 -7.08 1.84 -9.16
N ALA A 155 -6.07 2.43 -8.52
CA ALA A 155 -6.10 3.83 -8.10
C ALA A 155 -6.15 4.79 -9.30
N LEU A 156 -5.38 4.51 -10.35
CA LEU A 156 -5.36 5.30 -11.59
C LEU A 156 -6.69 5.20 -12.35
N GLU A 157 -7.24 3.99 -12.50
CA GLU A 157 -8.56 3.78 -13.11
C GLU A 157 -9.67 4.49 -12.33
N GLU A 158 -9.60 4.50 -11.00
CA GLU A 158 -10.60 5.19 -10.17
C GLU A 158 -10.44 6.71 -10.24
N ALA A 159 -9.21 7.21 -10.39
CA ALA A 159 -8.94 8.63 -10.59
C ALA A 159 -9.55 9.16 -11.90
N GLU A 160 -9.51 8.38 -12.97
CA GLU A 160 -10.21 8.70 -14.23
C GLU A 160 -11.72 8.86 -14.03
N ARG A 161 -12.32 8.11 -13.10
CA ARG A 161 -13.77 8.16 -12.82
C ARG A 161 -14.16 9.31 -11.92
N ASN A 162 -13.39 9.58 -10.87
CA ASN A 162 -13.72 10.59 -9.87
C ASN A 162 -13.11 11.98 -10.16
N GLY A 163 -12.26 12.08 -11.20
CA GLY A 163 -11.64 13.33 -11.64
C GLY A 163 -10.40 13.75 -10.84
N SER A 164 -9.86 12.89 -9.98
CA SER A 164 -8.63 13.17 -9.23
C SER A 164 -7.41 13.16 -10.15
N SER A 165 -6.45 14.05 -9.90
CA SER A 165 -5.19 14.08 -10.62
C SER A 165 -4.09 13.35 -9.84
N LEU A 166 -3.50 12.32 -10.43
CA LEU A 166 -2.46 11.48 -9.80
C LEU A 166 -1.12 11.43 -10.58
N PRO A 167 -0.52 12.59 -10.95
CA PRO A 167 0.67 12.62 -11.82
C PRO A 167 1.90 11.96 -11.16
N VAL A 168 2.09 12.13 -9.86
CA VAL A 168 3.19 11.48 -9.11
C VAL A 168 2.99 9.97 -9.09
N THR A 169 1.78 9.49 -8.82
CA THR A 169 1.47 8.05 -8.83
C THR A 169 1.74 7.43 -10.19
N GLN A 170 1.32 8.09 -11.27
CA GLN A 170 1.57 7.63 -12.64
C GLN A 170 3.08 7.54 -12.94
N MET A 171 3.86 8.53 -12.50
CA MET A 171 5.32 8.51 -12.65
C MET A 171 5.95 7.35 -11.88
N VAL A 172 5.55 7.14 -10.62
CA VAL A 172 6.07 6.03 -9.80
C VAL A 172 5.68 4.66 -10.38
N ASP A 173 4.48 4.51 -10.94
CA ASP A 173 4.09 3.29 -11.65
C ASP A 173 5.00 2.98 -12.85
N GLN A 174 5.43 4.01 -13.60
CA GLN A 174 6.42 3.84 -14.67
C GLN A 174 7.79 3.42 -14.12
N PHE A 175 8.22 3.99 -12.99
CA PHE A 175 9.46 3.56 -12.35
C PHE A 175 9.40 2.10 -11.87
N TYR A 176 8.25 1.65 -11.36
CA TYR A 176 8.07 0.23 -11.06
C TYR A 176 8.13 -0.65 -12.31
N SER A 177 7.64 -0.18 -13.46
CA SER A 177 7.81 -0.88 -14.75
C SER A 177 9.28 -1.05 -15.12
N GLU A 178 10.14 -0.06 -14.82
CA GLU A 178 11.59 -0.18 -14.99
C GLU A 178 12.19 -1.23 -14.06
N VAL A 179 11.77 -1.26 -12.79
CA VAL A 179 12.19 -2.31 -11.84
C VAL A 179 11.79 -3.71 -12.34
N GLN A 180 10.60 -3.87 -12.90
CA GLN A 180 10.18 -5.15 -13.49
C GLN A 180 11.10 -5.58 -14.65
N LYS A 181 11.59 -4.63 -15.47
CA LYS A 181 12.55 -4.91 -16.55
C LYS A 181 13.92 -5.36 -16.02
N LEU A 182 14.28 -4.97 -14.80
CA LEU A 182 15.47 -5.48 -14.09
C LEU A 182 15.26 -6.91 -13.53
N GLY A 183 14.07 -7.50 -13.70
CA GLY A 183 13.71 -8.79 -13.11
C GLY A 183 13.05 -8.69 -11.73
N GLY A 184 12.88 -7.47 -11.19
CA GLY A 184 12.42 -7.21 -9.83
C GLY A 184 10.92 -7.35 -9.58
N ASN A 185 10.20 -8.23 -10.28
CA ASN A 185 8.74 -8.38 -10.11
C ASN A 185 8.33 -8.72 -8.67
N ARG A 186 9.14 -9.56 -8.01
CA ARG A 186 8.93 -10.06 -6.64
C ARG A 186 9.71 -9.27 -5.59
N TRP A 187 10.47 -8.27 -6.00
CA TRP A 187 11.19 -7.40 -5.06
C TRP A 187 10.23 -6.50 -4.30
N ASP A 188 10.60 -6.09 -3.09
CA ASP A 188 9.87 -5.11 -2.30
C ASP A 188 9.72 -3.81 -3.08
N THR A 189 8.63 -3.09 -2.83
CA THR A 189 8.41 -1.72 -3.34
C THR A 189 9.59 -0.77 -3.12
N SER A 190 10.42 -1.00 -2.10
CA SER A 190 11.64 -0.22 -1.84
C SER A 190 12.73 -0.34 -2.91
N SER A 191 12.60 -1.29 -3.85
CA SER A 191 13.52 -1.50 -4.98
C SER A 191 13.55 -0.38 -6.03
N LEU A 192 12.79 0.69 -5.83
CA LEU A 192 12.93 1.94 -6.61
C LEU A 192 14.34 2.56 -6.53
N LEU A 193 15.16 2.21 -5.53
CA LEU A 193 16.57 2.61 -5.50
C LEU A 193 17.41 1.86 -6.54
N ALA A 194 17.12 0.58 -6.80
CA ALA A 194 17.90 -0.25 -7.71
C ALA A 194 17.96 0.34 -9.14
N ARG A 195 16.86 0.96 -9.61
CA ARG A 195 16.81 1.63 -10.92
C ARG A 195 17.60 2.94 -11.01
N LEU A 196 18.09 3.48 -9.90
CA LEU A 196 18.86 4.73 -9.85
C LEU A 196 20.39 4.49 -9.79
N LYS A 197 20.79 3.28 -9.38
CA LYS A 197 22.19 2.84 -9.27
C LYS A 197 22.77 2.34 -10.60
N SER A 198 21.93 2.14 -11.62
CA SER A 198 22.33 1.77 -12.98
C SER A 198 22.98 2.91 -13.76
#